data_AF-A0AAE3CK64-F1
#
_entry.id   AF-A0AAE3CK64-F1
#
_cell.length_a   1.000
_cell.length_b   1.000
_cell.length_c   1.000
_cell.angle_alpha   90.00
_cell.angle_beta   90.00
_cell.angle_gamma   90.00
#
_symmetry.space_group_name_H-M   'P 1'
#
loop_
_entity.id
_entity.type
_entity.pdbx_description
1 polymer ?
#
loop_
_entity_poly.entity_id
_entity_poly.type
_entity_poly.pdbx_seq_one_letter_code
_entity_poly.pdbx_strand_id
1 'polypeptide(L)'
;MPTFEHRRYTGQKTSDASDVFLSGVAFNPDSGGLIKNWPQQNYDNGVAKNSEAGRRYKRVIRILKRLRDRMQEDRVPEANDVASFLIECLVWNAPVEAFQHDTYSADLRYVVADIWNRTRKDEDCLEWGEVNELKYLFCSTQSWSRPQANNFLQAVWDYVGFK
;
A
#
# COMPACT_ATOMS: atom_id res chain seq x y z
N MET A 1 -4.25 11.81 -17.76
CA MET A 1 -3.18 12.64 -17.19
C MET A 1 -1.97 12.53 -18.11
N PRO A 2 -1.53 13.61 -18.75
CA PRO A 2 -0.32 13.59 -19.57
C PRO A 2 0.89 13.32 -18.65
N THR A 3 1.74 12.37 -19.05
CA THR A 3 2.94 12.00 -18.32
C THR A 3 4.10 11.83 -19.29
N PHE A 4 5.33 11.99 -18.80
CA PHE A 4 6.54 11.62 -19.52
C PHE A 4 7.19 10.40 -18.88
N GLU A 5 8.02 9.69 -19.64
CA GLU A 5 8.81 8.59 -19.10
C GLU A 5 9.78 9.11 -18.04
N HIS A 6 9.88 8.41 -16.91
CA HIS A 6 10.89 8.64 -15.89
C HIS A 6 11.76 7.39 -15.76
N ARG A 7 13.08 7.54 -15.87
CA ARG A 7 14.04 6.44 -15.68
C ARG A 7 14.81 6.63 -14.38
N ARG A 8 14.79 5.61 -13.51
CA ARG A 8 15.67 5.52 -12.32
C ARG A 8 16.79 4.55 -12.62
N TYR A 9 17.98 5.08 -12.83
CA TYR A 9 19.18 4.29 -13.04
C TYR A 9 19.61 3.60 -11.75
N THR A 10 19.96 2.32 -11.85
CA THR A 10 20.32 1.47 -10.69
C THR A 10 21.80 1.50 -10.36
N GLY A 11 22.63 2.08 -11.24
CA GLY A 11 24.09 2.03 -11.16
C GLY A 11 24.69 0.71 -11.68
N GLN A 12 23.86 -0.29 -12.02
CA GLN A 12 24.30 -1.53 -12.63
C GLN A 12 24.44 -1.36 -14.16
N LYS A 13 25.33 -2.16 -14.74
CA LYS A 13 25.52 -2.28 -16.18
C LYS A 13 25.06 -3.63 -16.67
N THR A 14 24.48 -3.67 -17.86
CA THR A 14 24.21 -4.91 -18.60
C THR A 14 25.50 -5.49 -19.17
N SER A 15 25.45 -6.71 -19.73
CA SER A 15 26.61 -7.37 -20.35
C SER A 15 27.20 -6.61 -21.54
N ASP A 16 26.40 -5.80 -22.22
CA ASP A 16 26.78 -4.89 -23.31
C ASP A 16 27.19 -3.48 -22.82
N ALA A 17 27.42 -3.30 -21.50
CA ALA A 17 27.80 -2.04 -20.86
C ALA A 17 26.76 -0.91 -20.91
N SER A 18 25.52 -1.21 -21.28
CA SER A 18 24.38 -0.30 -21.18
C SER A 18 23.93 -0.13 -19.72
N ASP A 19 23.36 1.03 -19.37
CA ASP A 19 22.86 1.29 -18.02
C ASP A 19 21.54 0.55 -17.74
N VAL A 20 21.45 -0.11 -16.58
CA VAL A 20 20.22 -0.72 -16.10
C VAL A 20 19.38 0.32 -15.38
N PHE A 21 18.13 0.50 -15.81
CA PHE A 21 17.18 1.42 -15.20
C PHE A 21 15.81 0.79 -15.00
N LEU A 22 15.07 1.33 -14.04
CA LEU A 22 13.64 1.10 -13.87
C LEU A 22 12.89 2.20 -14.61
N SER A 23 11.90 1.83 -15.43
CA SER A 23 11.04 2.78 -16.13
C SER A 23 9.75 3.03 -15.33
N GLY A 24 9.39 4.29 -15.19
CA GLY A 24 8.18 4.77 -14.55
C GLY A 24 7.63 5.96 -15.33
N VAL A 25 6.71 6.68 -14.72
CA VAL A 25 6.11 7.89 -15.33
C VAL A 25 6.27 9.07 -14.38
N ALA A 26 6.34 10.28 -14.93
CA ALA A 26 6.34 11.49 -14.14
C ALA A 26 5.50 12.59 -14.77
N PHE A 27 5.07 13.52 -13.93
CA PHE A 27 4.32 14.71 -14.34
C PHE A 27 4.55 15.86 -13.37
N ASN A 28 4.35 17.08 -13.86
CA ASN A 28 4.43 18.30 -13.06
C ASN A 28 3.00 18.70 -12.68
N PRO A 29 2.61 18.62 -11.40
CA PRO A 29 1.32 19.12 -10.95
C PRO A 29 1.30 20.66 -10.94
N ASP A 30 0.11 21.26 -10.97
CA ASP A 30 -0.07 22.72 -10.91
C ASP A 30 0.46 23.33 -9.60
N SER A 31 0.49 22.55 -8.52
CA SER A 31 1.10 22.91 -7.24
C SER A 31 2.63 23.01 -7.28
N GLY A 32 3.26 22.67 -8.41
CA GLY A 32 4.70 22.62 -8.58
C GLY A 32 5.35 21.31 -8.10
N GLY A 33 6.63 21.18 -8.41
CA GLY A 33 7.41 19.96 -8.16
C GLY A 33 7.26 18.92 -9.28
N LEU A 34 7.79 17.73 -9.02
CA LEU A 34 7.79 16.60 -9.95
C LEU A 34 7.28 15.35 -9.23
N ILE A 35 6.13 14.83 -9.65
CA ILE A 35 5.59 13.57 -9.13
C ILE A 35 6.11 12.43 -10.01
N LYS A 36 6.74 11.44 -9.37
CA LYS A 36 7.24 10.21 -10.01
C LYS A 36 6.42 9.03 -9.53
N ASN A 37 5.91 8.24 -10.47
CA ASN A 37 5.10 7.06 -10.21
C ASN A 37 5.69 5.83 -10.91
N TRP A 38 5.42 4.67 -10.31
CA TRP A 38 5.96 3.37 -10.72
C TRP A 38 4.82 2.37 -10.98
N PRO A 39 3.91 2.66 -11.93
CA PRO A 39 2.67 1.88 -12.11
C PRO A 39 2.93 0.44 -12.56
N GLN A 40 3.95 0.22 -13.39
CA GLN A 40 4.31 -1.12 -13.85
C GLN A 40 4.84 -1.97 -12.68
N GLN A 41 5.71 -1.41 -11.84
CA GLN A 41 6.24 -2.08 -10.65
C GLN A 41 5.13 -2.36 -9.63
N ASN A 42 4.23 -1.40 -9.39
CA ASN A 42 3.03 -1.64 -8.56
C ASN A 42 2.22 -2.84 -9.09
N TYR A 43 2.01 -2.91 -10.41
CA TYR A 43 1.25 -3.98 -11.04
C TYR A 43 1.94 -5.33 -10.89
N ASP A 44 3.22 -5.41 -11.28
CA ASP A 44 4.00 -6.65 -11.29
C ASP A 44 4.16 -7.20 -9.88
N ASN A 45 4.56 -6.37 -8.92
CA ASN A 45 4.69 -6.74 -7.51
C ASN A 45 3.34 -7.22 -6.95
N GLY A 46 2.27 -6.47 -7.22
CA GLY A 46 0.94 -6.83 -6.77
C GLY A 46 0.42 -8.12 -7.42
N VAL A 47 0.79 -8.44 -8.66
CA VAL A 47 0.45 -9.71 -9.33
C VAL A 47 1.26 -10.87 -8.72
N ALA A 48 2.55 -10.68 -8.49
CA ALA A 48 3.44 -11.68 -7.90
C ALA A 48 2.93 -12.10 -6.52
N LYS A 49 2.78 -11.14 -5.59
CA LYS A 49 2.27 -11.41 -4.24
C LYS A 49 0.86 -11.96 -4.23
N ASN A 50 -0.01 -11.51 -5.15
CA ASN A 50 -1.34 -12.09 -5.27
C ASN A 50 -1.31 -13.55 -5.70
N SER A 51 -0.37 -13.94 -6.55
CA SER A 51 -0.22 -15.33 -6.99
C SER A 51 0.30 -16.20 -5.86
N GLU A 52 1.31 -15.71 -5.14
CA GLU A 52 1.90 -16.36 -3.97
C GLU A 52 0.87 -16.56 -2.83
N ALA A 53 0.06 -15.53 -2.56
CA ALA A 53 -0.98 -15.53 -1.53
C ALA A 53 -2.28 -16.25 -1.98
N GLY A 54 -2.25 -17.17 -2.94
CA GLY A 54 -3.44 -17.91 -3.37
C GLY A 54 -4.61 -17.03 -3.85
N ARG A 55 -4.30 -15.88 -4.44
CA ARG A 55 -5.22 -14.81 -4.88
C ARG A 55 -5.95 -14.08 -3.77
N ARG A 56 -5.55 -14.25 -2.50
CA ARG A 56 -6.22 -13.66 -1.34
C ARG A 56 -5.73 -12.26 -1.02
N TYR A 57 -4.47 -11.92 -1.31
CA TYR A 57 -3.95 -10.54 -1.18
C TYR A 57 -4.86 -9.48 -1.82
N LYS A 58 -5.18 -9.59 -3.12
CA LYS A 58 -6.09 -8.63 -3.78
C LYS A 58 -7.53 -8.74 -3.30
N ARG A 59 -7.96 -9.88 -2.74
CA ARG A 59 -9.32 -10.03 -2.17
C ARG A 59 -9.44 -9.30 -0.84
N VAL A 60 -8.45 -9.42 0.05
CA VAL A 60 -8.39 -8.68 1.33
C VAL A 60 -8.35 -7.17 1.08
N ILE A 61 -7.55 -6.69 0.11
CA ILE A 61 -7.56 -5.27 -0.29
C ILE A 61 -8.98 -4.80 -0.68
N ARG A 62 -9.69 -5.58 -1.50
CA ARG A 62 -11.06 -5.24 -1.92
C ARG A 62 -12.03 -5.24 -0.73
N ILE A 63 -11.86 -6.15 0.22
CA ILE A 63 -12.65 -6.19 1.45
C ILE A 63 -12.41 -4.93 2.29
N LEU A 64 -11.15 -4.56 2.56
CA LEU A 64 -10.83 -3.33 3.31
C LEU A 64 -11.37 -2.08 2.62
N LYS A 65 -11.25 -1.98 1.28
CA LYS A 65 -11.78 -0.84 0.54
C LYS A 65 -13.30 -0.73 0.68
N ARG A 66 -14.02 -1.85 0.56
CA ARG A 66 -15.47 -1.89 0.77
C ARG A 66 -15.86 -1.55 2.21
N LEU A 67 -15.10 -2.00 3.19
CA LEU A 67 -15.30 -1.64 4.59
C LEU A 67 -15.12 -0.14 4.79
N ARG A 68 -14.04 0.45 4.27
CA ARG A 68 -13.85 1.91 4.29
C ARG A 68 -15.03 2.64 3.64
N ASP A 69 -15.44 2.25 2.43
CA ASP A 69 -16.54 2.91 1.72
C ASP A 69 -17.84 2.83 2.54
N ARG A 70 -18.11 1.66 3.15
CA ARG A 70 -19.26 1.48 4.03
C ARG A 70 -19.16 2.31 5.32
N MET A 71 -17.98 2.36 5.93
CA MET A 71 -17.72 3.19 7.11
C MET A 71 -17.91 4.68 6.81
N GLN A 72 -17.59 5.14 5.59
CA GLN A 72 -17.87 6.51 5.14
C GLN A 72 -19.38 6.77 5.00
N GLU A 73 -20.15 5.83 4.43
CA GLU A 73 -21.62 5.91 4.39
C GLU A 73 -22.22 6.03 5.79
N ASP A 74 -21.69 5.25 6.73
CA ASP A 74 -22.10 5.24 8.13
C ASP A 74 -21.47 6.38 8.96
N ARG A 75 -20.76 7.31 8.31
CA ARG A 75 -20.14 8.52 8.88
C ARG A 75 -19.10 8.26 9.97
N VAL A 76 -18.36 7.16 9.89
CA VAL A 76 -17.19 6.90 10.73
C VAL A 76 -16.04 7.83 10.32
N PRO A 77 -15.60 8.77 11.18
CA PRO A 77 -14.64 9.81 10.78
C PRO A 77 -13.30 9.28 10.28
N GLU A 78 -12.78 8.22 10.89
CA GLU A 78 -11.46 7.65 10.60
C GLU A 78 -11.39 6.97 9.22
N ALA A 79 -12.53 6.72 8.57
CA ALA A 79 -12.58 6.21 7.20
C ALA A 79 -12.52 7.32 6.14
N ASN A 80 -12.71 8.59 6.54
CA ASN A 80 -12.62 9.73 5.63
C ASN A 80 -11.17 9.98 5.21
N ASP A 81 -10.99 10.43 3.96
CA ASP A 81 -9.68 10.77 3.39
C ASP A 81 -8.65 9.62 3.37
N VAL A 82 -9.10 8.38 3.53
CA VAL A 82 -8.26 7.19 3.40
C VAL A 82 -8.17 6.77 1.93
N ALA A 83 -7.06 7.16 1.30
CA ALA A 83 -6.80 6.85 -0.10
C ALA A 83 -6.81 5.33 -0.37
N SER A 84 -7.41 4.91 -1.49
CA SER A 84 -7.39 3.50 -1.91
C SER A 84 -5.98 2.94 -2.08
N PHE A 85 -5.03 3.78 -2.51
CA PHE A 85 -3.64 3.38 -2.65
C PHE A 85 -2.94 3.21 -1.29
N LEU A 86 -3.28 4.01 -0.28
CA LEU A 86 -2.81 3.77 1.09
C LEU A 86 -3.22 2.38 1.58
N ILE A 87 -4.49 1.98 1.39
CA ILE A 87 -4.96 0.63 1.76
C ILE A 87 -4.15 -0.46 1.04
N GLU A 88 -3.88 -0.28 -0.27
CA GLU A 88 -3.07 -1.23 -1.04
C GLU A 88 -1.66 -1.38 -0.47
N CYS A 89 -1.01 -0.26 -0.13
CA CYS A 89 0.33 -0.26 0.46
C CYS A 89 0.36 -0.81 1.89
N LEU A 90 -0.66 -0.53 2.71
CA LEU A 90 -0.75 -1.12 4.05
C LEU A 90 -0.82 -2.65 3.97
N VAL A 91 -1.72 -3.18 3.15
CA VAL A 91 -1.87 -4.64 2.96
C VAL A 91 -0.65 -5.25 2.26
N TRP A 92 0.05 -4.47 1.42
CA TRP A 92 1.31 -4.90 0.80
C TRP A 92 2.40 -5.21 1.83
N ASN A 93 2.47 -4.49 2.95
CA ASN A 93 3.49 -4.71 3.98
C ASN A 93 3.19 -5.88 4.95
N ALA A 94 2.03 -6.55 4.80
CA ALA A 94 1.73 -7.78 5.54
C ALA A 94 2.45 -8.99 4.89
N PRO A 95 2.97 -9.94 5.68
CA PRO A 95 3.64 -11.14 5.15
C PRO A 95 2.65 -12.04 4.38
N VAL A 96 3.14 -12.95 3.53
CA VAL A 96 2.27 -13.78 2.66
C VAL A 96 1.42 -14.75 3.48
N GLU A 97 1.96 -15.22 4.60
CA GLU A 97 1.34 -16.10 5.58
C GLU A 97 0.06 -15.49 6.17
N ALA A 98 -0.04 -14.15 6.20
CA ALA A 98 -1.23 -13.42 6.64
C ALA A 98 -2.50 -13.73 5.79
N PHE A 99 -2.31 -14.32 4.61
CA PHE A 99 -3.38 -14.64 3.66
C PHE A 99 -3.64 -16.15 3.53
N GLN A 100 -3.06 -16.97 4.42
CA GLN A 100 -3.09 -18.43 4.33
C GLN A 100 -3.99 -19.08 5.40
N HIS A 101 -4.95 -18.34 5.97
CA HIS A 101 -5.86 -18.88 6.98
C HIS A 101 -7.08 -19.58 6.37
N ASP A 102 -7.90 -20.24 7.20
CA ASP A 102 -9.02 -21.04 6.70
C ASP A 102 -10.11 -20.19 6.00
N THR A 103 -10.27 -18.92 6.39
CA THR A 103 -11.34 -18.04 5.90
C THR A 103 -10.85 -16.64 5.58
N TYR A 104 -11.59 -15.93 4.71
CA TYR A 104 -11.31 -14.50 4.43
C TYR A 104 -11.43 -13.62 5.66
N SER A 105 -12.33 -13.95 6.59
CA SER A 105 -12.48 -13.21 7.85
C SER A 105 -11.26 -13.41 8.75
N ALA A 106 -10.65 -14.60 8.75
CA ALA A 106 -9.42 -14.86 9.46
C ALA A 106 -8.22 -14.13 8.84
N ASP A 107 -8.09 -14.16 7.50
CA ASP A 107 -7.08 -13.37 6.78
C ASP A 107 -7.23 -11.87 7.10
N LEU A 108 -8.46 -11.35 7.01
CA LEU A 108 -8.76 -9.95 7.31
C LEU A 108 -8.38 -9.59 8.75
N ARG A 109 -8.79 -10.41 9.73
CA ARG A 109 -8.50 -10.18 11.15
C ARG A 109 -7.00 -10.16 11.40
N TYR A 110 -6.26 -11.12 10.83
CA TYR A 110 -4.81 -11.16 10.97
C TYR A 110 -4.16 -9.91 10.36
N VAL A 111 -4.47 -9.60 9.09
CA VAL A 111 -3.91 -8.46 8.37
C VAL A 111 -4.16 -7.15 9.12
N VAL A 112 -5.39 -6.91 9.58
CA VAL A 112 -5.72 -5.68 10.32
C VAL A 112 -4.95 -5.61 11.64
N ALA A 113 -4.93 -6.70 12.44
CA ALA A 113 -4.21 -6.71 13.71
C ALA A 113 -2.70 -6.51 13.55
N ASP A 114 -2.09 -7.19 12.58
CA ASP A 114 -0.66 -7.14 12.30
C ASP A 114 -0.23 -5.73 11.88
N ILE A 115 -0.93 -5.15 10.89
CA ILE A 115 -0.64 -3.80 10.39
C ILE A 115 -0.92 -2.76 11.48
N TRP A 116 -2.01 -2.90 12.23
CA TRP A 116 -2.31 -1.99 13.33
C TRP A 116 -1.19 -2.01 14.39
N ASN A 117 -0.73 -3.19 14.83
CA ASN A 117 0.32 -3.30 15.83
C ASN A 117 1.64 -2.67 15.36
N ARG A 118 2.06 -2.93 14.11
CA ARG A 118 3.30 -2.40 13.54
C ARG A 118 3.24 -0.93 13.11
N THR A 119 2.05 -0.32 13.13
CA THR A 119 1.87 1.12 12.86
C THR A 119 1.66 1.94 14.14
N ARG A 120 1.89 1.36 15.32
CA ARG A 120 1.79 2.08 16.61
C ARG A 120 2.93 3.06 16.84
N LYS A 121 4.11 2.75 16.29
CA LYS A 121 5.32 3.57 16.39
C LYS A 121 5.95 3.75 15.02
N ASP A 122 6.66 4.85 14.80
CA ASP A 122 7.34 5.10 13.52
C ASP A 122 8.46 4.09 13.25
N GLU A 123 9.20 3.67 14.29
CA GLU A 123 10.33 2.74 14.19
C GLU A 123 9.98 1.37 13.60
N ASP A 124 8.76 0.88 13.87
CA ASP A 124 8.30 -0.45 13.44
C ASP A 124 7.84 -0.49 11.98
N CYS A 125 7.65 0.68 11.36
CA CYS A 125 7.20 0.81 9.97
C CYS A 125 8.01 1.82 9.14
N LEU A 126 9.22 2.18 9.60
CA LEU A 126 10.08 3.16 8.91
C LEU A 126 10.48 2.70 7.50
N GLU A 127 10.76 1.40 7.36
CA GLU A 127 11.18 0.78 6.10
C GLU A 127 10.02 0.26 5.24
N TRP A 128 8.76 0.58 5.60
CA TRP A 128 7.63 0.12 4.80
C TRP A 128 7.61 0.78 3.43
N GLY A 129 7.51 -0.04 2.39
CA GLY A 129 7.41 0.41 1.00
C GLY A 129 5.97 0.66 0.55
N GLU A 130 5.80 1.54 -0.43
CA GLU A 130 4.67 1.43 -1.35
C GLU A 130 4.74 0.09 -2.12
N VAL A 131 3.65 -0.32 -2.78
CA VAL A 131 3.60 -1.57 -3.56
C VAL A 131 4.76 -1.73 -4.55
N ASN A 132 5.30 -0.62 -5.07
CA ASN A 132 6.43 -0.62 -6.01
C ASN A 132 7.78 -0.97 -5.37
N GLU A 133 7.93 -0.93 -4.05
CA GLU A 133 9.21 -1.10 -3.34
C GLU A 133 10.29 -0.07 -3.73
N LEU A 134 9.88 1.10 -4.25
CA LEU A 134 10.77 2.18 -4.68
C LEU A 134 10.62 3.47 -3.88
N LYS A 135 9.52 3.60 -3.14
CA LYS A 135 9.18 4.74 -2.29
C LYS A 135 8.74 4.25 -0.92
N TYR A 136 9.16 4.95 0.13
CA TYR A 136 8.67 4.72 1.48
C TYR A 136 7.21 5.14 1.61
N LEU A 137 6.43 4.31 2.29
CA LEU A 137 5.00 4.50 2.52
C LEU A 137 4.73 5.68 3.45
N PHE A 138 5.55 5.84 4.49
CA PHE A 138 5.44 6.94 5.46
C PHE A 138 6.66 7.85 5.33
N CYS A 139 6.50 8.96 4.63
CA CYS A 139 7.50 10.01 4.57
C CYS A 139 6.84 11.39 4.41
N SER A 140 7.60 12.46 4.65
CA SER A 140 7.10 13.84 4.66
C SER A 140 6.47 14.32 3.35
N THR A 141 6.68 13.59 2.24
CA THR A 141 6.12 13.93 0.93
C THR A 141 4.76 13.27 0.64
N GLN A 142 4.29 12.38 1.50
CA GLN A 142 3.02 11.68 1.32
C GLN A 142 1.85 12.51 1.84
N SER A 143 0.67 12.32 1.23
CA SER A 143 -0.57 13.00 1.64
C SER A 143 -1.28 12.31 2.82
N TRP A 144 -0.68 11.28 3.40
CA TRP A 144 -1.18 10.54 4.55
C TRP A 144 -0.09 10.37 5.60
N SER A 145 -0.50 10.00 6.82
CA SER A 145 0.42 9.77 7.95
C SER A 145 0.25 8.38 8.56
N ARG A 146 1.26 7.91 9.30
CA ARG A 146 1.17 6.68 10.08
C ARG A 146 0.04 6.73 11.12
N PRO A 147 -0.12 7.79 11.95
CA PRO A 147 -1.26 7.89 12.86
C PRO A 147 -2.61 7.77 12.16
N GLN A 148 -2.78 8.39 10.98
CA GLN A 148 -4.02 8.27 10.20
C GLN A 148 -4.28 6.81 9.80
N ALA A 149 -3.27 6.10 9.29
CA ALA A 149 -3.40 4.68 8.94
C ALA A 149 -3.73 3.81 10.17
N ASN A 150 -3.07 4.07 11.30
CA ASN A 150 -3.29 3.33 12.54
C ASN A 150 -4.73 3.55 13.08
N ASN A 151 -5.21 4.80 13.10
CA ASN A 151 -6.58 5.13 13.52
C ASN A 151 -7.63 4.50 12.60
N PHE A 152 -7.40 4.52 11.28
CA PHE A 152 -8.28 3.84 10.33
C PHE A 152 -8.38 2.33 10.62
N LEU A 153 -7.26 1.65 10.88
CA LEU A 153 -7.23 0.21 11.17
C LEU A 153 -7.92 -0.11 12.50
N GLN A 154 -7.77 0.74 13.52
CA GLN A 154 -8.53 0.63 14.77
C GLN A 154 -10.04 0.71 14.50
N ALA A 155 -10.47 1.71 13.75
CA ALA A 155 -11.87 1.87 13.40
C ALA A 155 -12.41 0.68 12.57
N VAL A 156 -11.62 0.11 11.66
CA VAL A 156 -11.99 -1.12 10.92
C VAL A 156 -12.16 -2.31 11.87
N TRP A 157 -11.24 -2.48 12.83
CA TRP A 157 -11.31 -3.56 13.82
C TRP A 157 -12.61 -3.48 14.62
N ASP A 158 -12.93 -2.29 15.12
CA ASP A 158 -14.13 -2.02 15.92
C ASP A 158 -15.41 -2.15 15.09
N TYR A 159 -15.41 -1.64 13.86
CA TYR A 159 -16.57 -1.69 12.95
C TYR A 159 -16.94 -3.12 12.56
N VAL A 160 -15.96 -3.99 12.33
CA VAL A 160 -16.20 -5.41 12.03
C VAL A 160 -16.58 -6.20 13.29
N GLY A 161 -16.28 -5.69 14.49
CA GLY A 161 -16.56 -6.35 15.76
C GLY A 161 -15.58 -7.48 16.10
N PHE A 162 -14.32 -7.34 15.66
CA PHE A 162 -13.28 -8.28 16.05
C PHE A 162 -12.97 -8.18 17.56
N LYS A 163 -12.51 -9.30 18.13
CA LYS A 163 -12.12 -9.45 19.54
C LYS A 163 -10.72 -10.03 19.65
#